data_AF-A0A962H7B3-F1
#
_entry.id   AF-A0A962H7B3-F1
#
_cell.length_a   1.000
_cell.length_b   1.000
_cell.length_c   1.000
_cell.angle_alpha   90.00
_cell.angle_beta   90.00
_cell.angle_gamma   90.00
#
_symmetry.space_group_name_H-M   'P 1'
#
loop_
_entity.id
_entity.type
_entity.pdbx_description
1 polymer ?
#
loop_
_entity_poly.entity_id
_entity_poly.type
_entity_poly.pdbx_seq_one_letter_code
_entity_poly.pdbx_strand_id
1 'polypeptide(L)'
;MNRWDEHHRRLRVTLPIHGTYRDYAPLIDMVRPVRGHTEWRYLGITARRWLFNLQRSLSPDRSPGERWFIAWIAKHRERLDRRPRVPNNHYAIQLASPPIAAALVDAIAGLGLRRAPVEQWLATLKGLTARGIRAEELDLSGILERLSLAPPLSVWSMADVLRRIDLEHVRPKLVREASFGYVTAKGWVECCARVTAPKFTGRSGRASATDANREPHAIRRYWLDGFDWSVVRESWRADLVSPRRHVWRILDDHGKPLHNAKTVGFDDPQSAMAAADYEISRRHRTYQRSIDRPAWRRYTLPGATQYREILVQLDNWPQDYRSRHYRTRNVLVHLRISVRPTEDGRRVLFLDEVQSDWHADLHAQSKDAGTTRQRTVASAPFAKEWPLLALKLMLWWAQELGVDGLSLSTPALQNVFWSKYKPPDALYRKTLPKAAAQLCRALKMELSEAVVEFRAFGRHVSQSAKGWIVCKDRDVPLTKPFATREQAERFADLTSSFVLYPVPTIWLGDLPPIERIPLFGVAF
;
A
#
# COMPACT_ATOMS: atom_id res chain seq x y z
N MET A 1 -12.32 4.43 3.04
CA MET A 1 -11.87 5.44 2.07
C MET A 1 -12.70 5.38 0.81
N ASN A 2 -12.96 6.52 0.17
CA ASN A 2 -13.34 6.61 -1.25
C ASN A 2 -12.15 7.18 -2.07
N ARG A 3 -12.27 7.25 -3.40
CA ARG A 3 -11.24 7.84 -4.30
C ARG A 3 -10.75 9.22 -3.86
N TRP A 4 -11.67 10.08 -3.42
CA TRP A 4 -11.33 11.41 -2.90
C TRP A 4 -10.29 11.33 -1.79
N ASP A 5 -10.54 10.50 -0.76
CA ASP A 5 -9.63 10.40 0.38
C ASP A 5 -8.28 9.80 -0.05
N GLU A 6 -8.25 8.95 -1.08
CA GLU A 6 -7.01 8.41 -1.64
C GLU A 6 -6.20 9.49 -2.36
N HIS A 7 -6.82 10.24 -3.29
CA HIS A 7 -6.16 11.37 -3.98
C HIS A 7 -5.68 12.42 -3.00
N HIS A 8 -6.47 12.73 -1.98
CA HIS A 8 -6.12 13.72 -0.97
C HIS A 8 -4.84 13.33 -0.24
N ARG A 9 -4.70 12.04 0.11
CA ARG A 9 -3.51 11.49 0.77
C ARG A 9 -2.33 11.37 -0.18
N ARG A 10 -2.53 10.84 -1.40
CA ARG A 10 -1.48 10.63 -2.41
C ARG A 10 -0.88 11.94 -2.91
N LEU A 11 -1.73 12.92 -3.25
CA LEU A 11 -1.32 14.21 -3.78
C LEU A 11 -0.87 15.20 -2.70
N ARG A 12 -1.05 14.86 -1.42
CA ARG A 12 -0.65 15.68 -0.26
C ARG A 12 -1.25 17.10 -0.29
N VAL A 13 -2.42 17.26 -0.91
CA VAL A 13 -3.08 18.57 -1.07
C VAL A 13 -3.65 19.01 0.27
N THR A 14 -3.27 20.18 0.76
CA THR A 14 -3.99 20.82 1.88
C THR A 14 -5.03 21.75 1.31
N LEU A 15 -6.28 21.56 1.70
CA LEU A 15 -7.38 22.39 1.23
C LEU A 15 -7.46 23.66 2.09
N PRO A 16 -7.51 24.87 1.49
CA PRO A 16 -7.69 26.10 2.26
C PRO A 16 -9.09 26.17 2.87
N ILE A 17 -9.29 27.01 3.89
CA ILE A 17 -10.59 27.18 4.57
C ILE A 17 -11.68 27.58 3.56
N HIS A 18 -11.34 28.50 2.65
CA HIS A 18 -12.21 28.93 1.55
C HIS A 18 -11.72 28.36 0.21
N GLY A 19 -11.75 27.03 0.07
CA GLY A 19 -11.38 26.34 -1.17
C GLY A 19 -12.19 26.79 -2.38
N THR A 20 -11.56 26.90 -3.54
CA THR A 20 -12.18 27.14 -4.84
C THR A 20 -12.42 25.80 -5.56
N TYR A 21 -13.13 25.83 -6.69
CA TYR A 21 -13.29 24.64 -7.53
C TYR A 21 -11.94 24.06 -7.99
N ARG A 22 -10.90 24.90 -8.14
CA ARG A 22 -9.55 24.49 -8.55
C ARG A 22 -8.84 23.67 -7.47
N ASP A 23 -9.07 23.99 -6.19
CA ASP A 23 -8.48 23.27 -5.06
C ASP A 23 -9.06 21.84 -4.93
N TYR A 24 -10.33 21.69 -5.28
CA TYR A 24 -11.04 20.40 -5.25
C TYR A 24 -10.85 19.58 -6.53
N ALA A 25 -10.62 20.23 -7.68
CA ALA A 25 -10.43 19.58 -8.99
C ALA A 25 -9.42 18.41 -9.03
N PRO A 26 -8.26 18.45 -8.34
CA PRO A 26 -7.34 17.30 -8.34
C PRO A 26 -7.85 16.09 -7.54
N LEU A 27 -8.84 16.28 -6.67
CA LEU A 27 -9.39 15.23 -5.79
C LEU A 27 -10.66 14.58 -6.36
N ILE A 28 -11.18 15.13 -7.46
CA ILE A 28 -12.42 14.68 -8.10
C ILE A 28 -12.06 13.96 -9.38
N ASP A 29 -12.58 12.75 -9.51
CA ASP A 29 -12.44 11.94 -10.69
C ASP A 29 -13.59 12.18 -11.67
N MET A 30 -13.26 12.26 -12.96
CA MET A 30 -14.28 12.32 -14.00
C MET A 30 -14.79 10.91 -14.28
N VAL A 31 -16.11 10.77 -14.27
CA VAL A 31 -16.79 9.51 -14.54
C VAL A 31 -17.80 9.70 -15.67
N ARG A 32 -18.08 8.64 -16.41
CA ARG A 32 -19.17 8.57 -17.38
C ARG A 32 -20.17 7.49 -16.98
N PRO A 33 -21.48 7.70 -17.16
CA PRO A 33 -22.44 6.63 -16.99
C PRO A 33 -22.22 5.57 -18.08
N VAL A 34 -22.35 4.31 -17.72
CA VAL A 34 -22.40 3.20 -18.68
C VAL A 34 -23.85 3.06 -19.13
N ARG A 35 -24.13 3.20 -20.43
CA ARG A 35 -25.51 3.15 -20.93
C ARG A 35 -26.10 1.75 -20.70
N GLY A 36 -27.28 1.68 -20.08
CA GLY A 36 -27.94 0.41 -19.76
C GLY A 36 -27.51 -0.23 -18.44
N HIS A 37 -26.55 0.36 -17.73
CA HIS A 37 -26.13 -0.08 -16.39
C HIS A 37 -26.28 1.08 -15.40
N THR A 38 -26.50 0.75 -14.11
CA THR A 38 -26.50 1.75 -13.02
C THR A 38 -25.08 2.19 -12.63
N GLU A 39 -24.06 1.67 -13.31
CA GLU A 39 -22.66 1.86 -12.99
C GLU A 39 -22.04 3.07 -13.70
N TRP A 40 -21.10 3.71 -13.01
CA TRP A 40 -20.31 4.82 -13.53
C TRP A 40 -18.89 4.34 -13.81
N ARG A 41 -18.38 4.51 -15.03
CA ARG A 41 -16.99 4.19 -15.39
C ARG A 41 -16.10 5.41 -15.19
N TYR A 42 -14.97 5.19 -14.52
CA TYR A 42 -13.91 6.18 -14.42
C TYR A 42 -13.27 6.45 -15.78
N LEU A 43 -13.02 7.72 -16.09
CA LEU A 43 -12.40 8.15 -17.36
C LEU A 43 -10.87 8.14 -17.34
N GLY A 44 -10.23 7.69 -16.26
CA GLY A 44 -8.76 7.72 -16.16
C GLY A 44 -8.19 9.12 -15.88
N ILE A 45 -9.05 10.14 -15.71
CA ILE A 45 -8.62 11.53 -15.53
C ILE A 45 -9.36 12.19 -14.37
N THR A 46 -8.65 13.06 -13.65
CA THR A 46 -9.23 13.96 -12.64
C THR A 46 -9.90 15.16 -13.30
N ALA A 47 -10.80 15.84 -12.59
CA ALA A 47 -11.42 17.07 -13.04
C ALA A 47 -10.37 18.15 -13.35
N ARG A 48 -9.25 18.17 -12.62
CA ARG A 48 -8.10 19.04 -12.94
C ARG A 48 -7.54 18.77 -14.33
N ARG A 49 -7.29 17.50 -14.68
CA ARG A 49 -6.76 17.13 -15.99
C ARG A 49 -7.78 17.38 -17.10
N TRP A 50 -9.06 17.13 -16.84
CA TRP A 50 -10.14 17.42 -17.76
C TRP A 50 -10.28 18.92 -18.06
N LEU A 51 -10.29 19.77 -17.03
CA LEU A 51 -10.29 21.24 -17.19
C LEU A 51 -9.07 21.72 -17.97
N PHE A 52 -7.89 21.16 -17.69
CA PHE A 52 -6.67 21.47 -18.43
C PHE A 52 -6.78 21.07 -19.92
N ASN A 53 -7.35 19.90 -20.22
CA ASN A 53 -7.53 19.46 -21.60
C ASN A 53 -8.50 20.37 -22.36
N LEU A 54 -9.62 20.78 -21.74
CA LEU A 54 -10.56 21.75 -22.32
C LEU A 54 -9.91 23.10 -22.62
N GLN A 55 -9.01 23.56 -21.75
CA GLN A 55 -8.24 24.79 -21.97
C GLN A 55 -7.25 24.65 -23.13
N ARG A 56 -6.52 23.53 -23.20
CA ARG A 56 -5.48 23.29 -24.21
C ARG A 56 -6.04 23.02 -25.60
N SER A 57 -7.21 22.39 -25.72
CA SER A 57 -7.80 22.01 -27.00
C SER A 57 -8.57 23.11 -27.71
N LEU A 58 -8.67 24.33 -27.13
CA LEU A 58 -9.56 25.40 -27.62
C LEU A 58 -10.97 24.89 -27.93
N SER A 59 -11.44 23.90 -27.16
CA SER A 59 -12.73 23.27 -27.40
C SER A 59 -13.85 24.32 -27.25
N PRO A 60 -14.86 24.32 -28.15
CA PRO A 60 -16.05 25.16 -27.99
C PRO A 60 -16.79 24.88 -26.66
N ASP A 61 -16.55 23.70 -26.06
CA ASP A 61 -17.11 23.29 -24.78
C ASP A 61 -16.34 23.81 -23.56
N ARG A 62 -15.29 24.62 -23.74
CA ARG A 62 -14.49 25.17 -22.63
C ARG A 62 -15.35 25.91 -21.61
N SER A 63 -16.06 26.95 -22.05
CA SER A 63 -16.85 27.81 -21.17
C SER A 63 -18.07 27.08 -20.59
N PRO A 64 -18.82 26.28 -21.37
CA PRO A 64 -19.88 25.42 -20.82
C PRO A 64 -19.37 24.40 -19.79
N GLY A 65 -18.25 23.71 -20.08
CA GLY A 65 -17.69 22.69 -19.20
C GLY A 65 -17.16 23.24 -17.88
N GLU A 66 -16.43 24.36 -17.92
CA GLU A 66 -15.95 25.02 -16.70
C GLU A 66 -17.12 25.54 -15.84
N ARG A 67 -18.13 26.17 -16.45
CA ARG A 67 -19.35 26.60 -15.75
C ARG A 67 -20.10 25.43 -15.12
N TRP A 68 -20.23 24.32 -15.84
CA TRP A 68 -20.85 23.11 -15.32
C TRP A 68 -20.12 22.60 -14.07
N PHE A 69 -18.79 22.55 -14.10
CA PHE A 69 -18.00 22.07 -12.97
C PHE A 69 -18.09 23.01 -11.76
N ILE A 70 -18.05 24.32 -11.99
CA ILE A 70 -18.25 25.33 -10.93
C ILE A 70 -19.64 25.14 -10.28
N ALA A 71 -20.70 25.02 -11.09
CA ALA A 71 -22.05 24.79 -10.59
C ALA A 71 -22.16 23.46 -9.82
N TRP A 72 -21.48 22.41 -10.30
CA TRP A 72 -21.43 21.12 -9.62
C TRP A 72 -20.75 21.22 -8.25
N ILE A 73 -19.62 21.93 -8.15
CA ILE A 73 -18.94 22.19 -6.87
C ILE A 73 -19.84 22.98 -5.92
N ALA A 74 -20.52 24.01 -6.41
CA ALA A 74 -21.45 24.80 -5.61
C ALA A 74 -22.57 23.94 -5.02
N LYS A 75 -23.16 23.04 -5.82
CA LYS A 75 -24.19 22.10 -5.37
C LYS A 75 -23.71 21.13 -4.29
N HIS A 76 -22.43 20.75 -4.30
CA HIS A 76 -21.87 19.78 -3.36
C HIS A 76 -21.03 20.45 -2.26
N ARG A 77 -21.11 21.78 -2.13
CA ARG A 77 -20.20 22.57 -1.30
C ARG A 77 -20.22 22.16 0.17
N GLU A 78 -21.41 21.99 0.73
CA GLU A 78 -21.60 21.59 2.12
C GLU A 78 -20.89 20.25 2.44
N ARG A 79 -21.01 19.27 1.54
CA ARG A 79 -20.37 17.96 1.69
C ARG A 79 -18.84 18.05 1.57
N LEU A 80 -18.35 18.89 0.67
CA LEU A 80 -16.92 19.10 0.46
C LEU A 80 -16.30 19.84 1.66
N ASP A 81 -16.99 20.83 2.22
CA ASP A 81 -16.46 21.63 3.32
C ASP A 81 -16.35 20.84 4.64
N ARG A 82 -17.17 19.80 4.82
CA ARG A 82 -17.10 18.84 5.94
C ARG A 82 -15.92 17.85 5.81
N ARG A 83 -15.24 17.77 4.67
CA ARG A 83 -14.09 16.86 4.50
C ARG A 83 -12.87 17.36 5.28
N PRO A 84 -11.99 16.46 5.74
CA PRO A 84 -10.72 16.86 6.32
C PRO A 84 -9.94 17.77 5.36
N ARG A 85 -9.43 18.89 5.87
CA ARG A 85 -8.62 19.83 5.07
C ARG A 85 -7.19 19.34 4.89
N VAL A 86 -6.67 18.67 5.93
CA VAL A 86 -5.35 18.05 5.95
C VAL A 86 -5.51 16.56 5.66
N PRO A 87 -4.71 16.00 4.75
CA PRO A 87 -4.80 14.59 4.42
C PRO A 87 -4.33 13.70 5.56
N ASN A 88 -4.94 12.51 5.68
CA ASN A 88 -4.47 11.48 6.60
C ASN A 88 -3.06 11.01 6.20
N ASN A 89 -2.20 10.82 7.18
CA ASN A 89 -0.81 10.43 7.00
C ASN A 89 -0.61 8.91 6.73
N HIS A 90 -1.56 8.28 6.03
CA HIS A 90 -1.50 6.87 5.65
C HIS A 90 -1.99 6.77 4.22
N TYR A 91 -1.20 6.24 3.29
CA TYR A 91 -1.55 6.15 1.87
C TYR A 91 -0.89 4.93 1.21
N ALA A 92 -1.31 4.63 -0.02
CA ALA A 92 -0.65 3.64 -0.85
C ALA A 92 0.44 4.33 -1.71
N ILE A 93 1.67 3.83 -1.65
CA ILE A 93 2.73 4.22 -2.58
C ILE A 93 2.91 3.14 -3.64
N GLN A 94 2.99 3.56 -4.90
CA GLN A 94 3.27 2.67 -6.01
C GLN A 94 4.72 2.19 -5.93
N LEU A 95 4.88 0.87 -5.90
CA LEU A 95 6.17 0.18 -5.97
C LEU A 95 6.58 -0.01 -7.42
N ALA A 96 5.65 -0.51 -8.25
CA ALA A 96 5.89 -0.72 -9.66
C ALA A 96 4.59 -0.82 -10.48
N SER A 97 4.75 -0.67 -11.79
CA SER A 97 3.74 -0.96 -12.81
C SER A 97 4.24 -2.15 -13.64
N PRO A 98 3.78 -3.37 -13.36
CA PRO A 98 4.15 -4.55 -14.15
C PRO A 98 3.76 -4.35 -15.62
N PRO A 99 4.50 -4.94 -16.58
CA PRO A 99 4.27 -4.73 -18.01
C PRO A 99 3.08 -5.56 -18.52
N ILE A 100 1.87 -5.18 -18.09
CA ILE A 100 0.64 -5.91 -18.37
C ILE A 100 0.20 -5.68 -19.82
N ALA A 101 -0.12 -6.76 -20.51
CA ALA A 101 -0.60 -6.74 -21.89
C ALA A 101 -1.90 -7.54 -22.06
N ALA A 102 -2.80 -7.02 -22.88
CA ALA A 102 -4.08 -7.66 -23.18
C ALA A 102 -3.91 -8.59 -24.40
N ALA A 103 -4.21 -9.87 -24.24
CA ALA A 103 -4.18 -10.84 -25.34
C ALA A 103 -5.22 -10.49 -26.40
N LEU A 104 -6.33 -9.85 -26.01
CA LEU A 104 -7.37 -9.39 -26.92
C LEU A 104 -6.84 -8.42 -27.99
N VAL A 105 -5.92 -7.52 -27.62
CA VAL A 105 -5.39 -6.50 -28.53
C VAL A 105 -4.61 -7.16 -29.66
N ASP A 106 -3.75 -8.12 -29.31
CA ASP A 106 -2.95 -8.87 -30.29
C ASP A 106 -3.82 -9.78 -31.15
N ALA A 107 -4.79 -10.46 -30.53
CA ALA A 107 -5.70 -11.32 -31.25
C ALA A 107 -6.46 -10.53 -32.33
N ILE A 108 -6.91 -9.32 -32.01
CA ILE A 108 -7.58 -8.44 -32.98
C ILE A 108 -6.62 -7.98 -34.08
N ALA A 109 -5.40 -7.58 -33.71
CA ALA A 109 -4.38 -7.17 -34.68
C ALA A 109 -4.03 -8.31 -35.67
N GLY A 110 -4.04 -9.55 -35.18
CA GLY A 110 -3.77 -10.77 -35.97
C GLY A 110 -4.93 -11.28 -36.82
N LEU A 111 -6.14 -10.71 -36.72
CA LEU A 111 -7.31 -11.16 -37.51
C LEU A 111 -7.19 -10.87 -39.01
N GLY A 112 -6.32 -9.95 -39.43
CA GLY A 112 -6.23 -9.47 -40.82
C GLY A 112 -7.45 -8.67 -41.29
N LEU A 113 -8.46 -8.48 -40.43
CA LEU A 113 -9.70 -7.78 -40.75
C LEU A 113 -9.49 -6.26 -40.67
N ARG A 114 -9.13 -5.62 -41.78
CA ARG A 114 -8.80 -4.18 -41.80
C ARG A 114 -10.00 -3.28 -41.53
N ARG A 115 -11.15 -3.62 -42.11
CA ARG A 115 -12.38 -2.82 -42.04
C ARG A 115 -13.59 -3.73 -42.27
N ALA A 116 -14.60 -3.64 -41.42
CA ALA A 116 -15.78 -4.52 -41.47
C ALA A 116 -17.03 -3.85 -40.86
N PRO A 117 -18.25 -4.28 -41.26
CA PRO A 117 -19.47 -3.90 -40.58
C PRO A 117 -19.46 -4.29 -39.10
N VAL A 118 -20.16 -3.52 -38.27
CA VAL A 118 -20.26 -3.76 -36.81
C VAL A 118 -20.76 -5.17 -36.47
N GLU A 119 -21.71 -5.70 -37.23
CA GLU A 119 -22.24 -7.07 -37.01
C GLU A 119 -21.16 -8.14 -37.22
N GLN A 120 -20.34 -7.99 -38.27
CA GLN A 120 -19.22 -8.88 -38.53
C GLN A 120 -18.17 -8.77 -37.42
N TRP A 121 -17.88 -7.56 -36.93
CA TRP A 121 -16.99 -7.37 -35.78
C TRP A 121 -17.54 -8.06 -34.53
N LEU A 122 -18.83 -7.89 -34.20
CA LEU A 122 -19.45 -8.53 -33.04
C LEU A 122 -19.35 -10.06 -33.12
N ALA A 123 -19.68 -10.66 -34.26
CA ALA A 123 -19.58 -12.10 -34.47
C ALA A 123 -18.13 -12.59 -34.31
N THR A 124 -17.18 -11.89 -34.96
CA THR A 124 -15.76 -12.25 -34.93
C THR A 124 -15.18 -12.16 -33.52
N LEU A 125 -15.47 -11.09 -32.78
CA LEU A 125 -14.96 -10.88 -31.42
C LEU A 125 -15.54 -11.89 -30.44
N LYS A 126 -16.83 -12.22 -30.53
CA LYS A 126 -17.42 -13.31 -29.72
C LYS A 126 -16.74 -14.65 -30.02
N GLY A 127 -16.39 -14.90 -31.28
CA GLY A 127 -15.66 -16.09 -31.72
C GLY A 127 -14.22 -16.18 -31.21
N LEU A 128 -13.59 -15.08 -30.78
CA LEU A 128 -12.23 -15.11 -30.20
C LEU A 128 -12.15 -15.92 -28.91
N THR A 129 -13.28 -16.10 -28.21
CA THR A 129 -13.32 -16.93 -27.01
C THR A 129 -12.99 -18.40 -27.29
N ALA A 130 -13.39 -18.92 -28.47
CA ALA A 130 -13.01 -20.25 -28.93
C ALA A 130 -11.53 -20.36 -29.30
N ARG A 131 -10.86 -19.22 -29.58
CA ARG A 131 -9.42 -19.13 -29.88
C ARG A 131 -8.55 -18.88 -28.64
N GLY A 132 -9.12 -19.04 -27.44
CA GLY A 132 -8.38 -18.94 -26.18
C GLY A 132 -8.40 -17.57 -25.50
N ILE A 133 -9.03 -16.55 -26.10
CA ILE A 133 -9.26 -15.28 -25.40
C ILE A 133 -10.30 -15.49 -24.30
N ARG A 134 -10.03 -14.93 -23.12
CA ARG A 134 -10.95 -15.09 -21.99
C ARG A 134 -12.18 -14.22 -22.20
N ALA A 135 -13.35 -14.82 -22.01
CA ALA A 135 -14.63 -14.09 -22.08
C ALA A 135 -14.62 -12.87 -21.13
N GLU A 136 -14.06 -13.03 -19.93
CA GLU A 136 -13.91 -11.95 -18.96
C GLU A 136 -13.05 -10.79 -19.49
N GLU A 137 -11.96 -11.06 -20.21
CA GLU A 137 -11.14 -10.00 -20.85
C GLU A 137 -11.93 -9.23 -21.91
N LEU A 138 -12.69 -9.97 -22.73
CA LEU A 138 -13.52 -9.40 -23.78
C LEU A 138 -14.66 -8.54 -23.19
N ASP A 139 -15.31 -9.01 -22.13
CA ASP A 139 -16.37 -8.28 -21.43
C ASP A 139 -15.83 -7.01 -20.76
N LEU A 140 -14.72 -7.13 -20.02
CA LEU A 140 -14.07 -6.01 -19.35
C LEU A 140 -13.55 -4.96 -20.32
N SER A 141 -13.12 -5.33 -21.53
CA SER A 141 -12.72 -4.36 -22.55
C SER A 141 -13.84 -3.38 -22.92
N GLY A 142 -15.10 -3.80 -22.71
CA GLY A 142 -16.32 -3.11 -23.11
C GLY A 142 -16.45 -2.90 -24.62
N ILE A 143 -15.67 -3.60 -25.45
CA ILE A 143 -15.73 -3.42 -26.91
C ILE A 143 -17.05 -3.93 -27.49
N LEU A 144 -17.58 -5.03 -26.96
CA LEU A 144 -18.85 -5.62 -27.38
C LEU A 144 -20.00 -4.65 -27.12
N GLU A 145 -20.05 -4.05 -25.93
CA GLU A 145 -21.05 -3.05 -25.57
C GLU A 145 -21.00 -1.84 -26.53
N ARG A 146 -19.81 -1.34 -26.83
CA ARG A 146 -19.61 -0.20 -27.74
C ARG A 146 -20.02 -0.51 -29.18
N LEU A 147 -19.75 -1.72 -29.65
CA LEU A 147 -20.17 -2.17 -30.98
C LEU A 147 -21.70 -2.32 -31.03
N SER A 148 -22.33 -2.91 -30.02
CA SER A 148 -23.80 -3.05 -29.95
C SER A 148 -24.52 -1.70 -29.91
N LEU A 149 -23.88 -0.65 -29.40
CA LEU A 149 -24.41 0.71 -29.36
C LEU A 149 -24.09 1.53 -30.62
N ALA A 150 -23.30 1.00 -31.55
CA ALA A 150 -22.94 1.70 -32.78
C ALA A 150 -24.17 1.82 -33.71
N PRO A 151 -24.24 2.86 -34.57
CA PRO A 151 -25.29 2.96 -35.55
C PRO A 151 -25.38 1.68 -36.43
N PRO A 152 -26.59 1.19 -36.74
CA PRO A 152 -26.76 0.08 -37.66
C PRO A 152 -26.04 0.33 -38.98
N LEU A 153 -25.48 -0.72 -39.60
CA LEU A 153 -24.70 -0.65 -40.85
C LEU A 153 -23.39 0.16 -40.78
N SER A 154 -23.00 0.67 -39.61
CA SER A 154 -21.72 1.36 -39.49
C SER A 154 -20.54 0.41 -39.73
N VAL A 155 -19.51 0.94 -40.39
CA VAL A 155 -18.31 0.19 -40.77
C VAL A 155 -17.12 0.74 -40.00
N TRP A 156 -16.45 -0.11 -39.24
CA TRP A 156 -15.34 0.29 -38.38
C TRP A 156 -14.04 -0.30 -38.91
N SER A 157 -12.97 0.50 -38.87
CA SER A 157 -11.62 -0.01 -39.11
C SER A 157 -11.10 -0.76 -37.88
N MET A 158 -10.10 -1.61 -38.07
CA MET A 158 -9.40 -2.27 -36.96
C MET A 158 -8.83 -1.24 -35.96
N ALA A 159 -8.30 -0.13 -36.46
CA ALA A 159 -7.81 0.96 -35.61
C ALA A 159 -8.93 1.61 -34.77
N ASP A 160 -10.16 1.67 -35.29
CA ASP A 160 -11.31 2.17 -34.54
C ASP A 160 -11.74 1.23 -33.42
N VAL A 161 -11.69 -0.08 -33.66
CA VAL A 161 -11.96 -1.11 -32.67
C VAL A 161 -10.90 -1.07 -31.57
N LEU A 162 -9.62 -1.11 -31.94
CA LEU A 162 -8.50 -1.09 -30.99
C LEU A 162 -8.50 0.17 -30.10
N ARG A 163 -8.76 1.35 -30.67
CA ARG A 163 -8.85 2.61 -29.90
C ARG A 163 -10.01 2.64 -28.89
N ARG A 164 -11.00 1.76 -29.04
CA ARG A 164 -12.19 1.71 -28.18
C ARG A 164 -12.08 0.67 -27.07
N ILE A 165 -11.08 -0.21 -27.11
CA ILE A 165 -10.75 -1.13 -26.02
C ILE A 165 -10.25 -0.33 -24.83
N ASP A 166 -10.85 -0.57 -23.66
CA ASP A 166 -10.46 0.09 -22.41
C ASP A 166 -10.31 -0.98 -21.34
N LEU A 167 -9.07 -1.24 -20.93
CA LEU A 167 -8.72 -2.19 -19.87
C LEU A 167 -7.95 -1.50 -18.74
N GLU A 168 -7.87 -0.18 -18.72
CA GLU A 168 -7.10 0.59 -17.74
C GLU A 168 -7.61 0.40 -16.31
N HIS A 169 -8.90 0.10 -16.17
CA HIS A 169 -9.58 -0.16 -14.90
C HIS A 169 -9.27 -1.53 -14.28
N VAL A 170 -8.70 -2.46 -15.07
CA VAL A 170 -8.27 -3.79 -14.61
C VAL A 170 -6.76 -3.99 -14.65
N ARG A 171 -5.99 -2.95 -14.97
CA ARG A 171 -4.52 -3.01 -14.90
C ARG A 171 -4.05 -3.01 -13.44
N PRO A 172 -3.41 -4.08 -12.96
CA PRO A 172 -2.86 -4.12 -11.61
C PRO A 172 -1.66 -3.20 -11.46
N LYS A 173 -1.57 -2.54 -10.31
CA LYS A 173 -0.37 -1.85 -9.82
C LYS A 173 0.13 -2.56 -8.57
N LEU A 174 1.45 -2.65 -8.41
CA LEU A 174 2.02 -3.08 -7.13
C LEU A 174 2.18 -1.86 -6.25
N VAL A 175 1.57 -1.90 -5.07
CA VAL A 175 1.61 -0.80 -4.10
C VAL A 175 1.90 -1.35 -2.71
N ARG A 176 2.27 -0.47 -1.78
CA ARG A 176 2.34 -0.79 -0.34
C ARG A 176 1.77 0.35 0.49
N GLU A 177 1.34 0.05 1.71
CA GLU A 177 0.91 1.09 2.64
C GLU A 177 2.12 1.80 3.23
N ALA A 178 2.05 3.13 3.26
CA ALA A 178 3.10 3.99 3.75
C ALA A 178 2.49 5.14 4.54
N SER A 179 3.34 5.80 5.33
CA SER A 179 3.07 7.09 5.91
C SER A 179 4.12 8.10 5.51
N PHE A 180 3.76 9.37 5.55
CA PHE A 180 4.74 10.44 5.50
C PHE A 180 5.35 10.56 6.89
N GLY A 181 6.65 10.58 6.93
CA GLY A 181 7.34 10.92 8.14
C GLY A 181 8.70 11.46 7.76
N TYR A 182 9.25 12.22 8.68
CA TYR A 182 10.64 12.57 8.58
C TYR A 182 11.48 11.37 9.03
N VAL A 183 12.43 10.94 8.19
CA VAL A 183 13.45 9.95 8.53
C VAL A 183 14.77 10.71 8.53
N THR A 184 15.32 10.91 9.72
CA THR A 184 16.68 11.44 9.85
C THR A 184 17.65 10.37 9.35
N ALA A 185 18.73 10.77 8.68
CA ALA A 185 19.74 9.81 8.23
C ALA A 185 20.43 9.10 9.42
N LYS A 186 20.47 9.78 10.57
CA LYS A 186 20.92 9.27 11.86
C LYS A 186 19.82 9.66 12.85
N GLY A 187 19.22 8.69 13.54
CA GLY A 187 18.14 8.90 14.50
C GLY A 187 18.47 9.92 15.60
N TRP A 188 17.60 10.02 16.60
CA TRP A 188 17.95 10.72 17.84
C TRP A 188 19.21 10.11 18.46
N VAL A 189 20.23 10.93 18.65
CA VAL A 189 21.49 10.54 19.27
C VAL A 189 21.41 10.88 20.75
N GLU A 190 21.60 9.89 21.61
CA GLU A 190 21.69 10.14 23.05
C GLU A 190 22.96 10.92 23.36
N CYS A 191 22.84 11.95 24.20
CA CYS A 191 23.97 12.74 24.66
C CYS A 191 23.76 13.19 26.12
N CYS A 192 24.77 13.84 26.68
CA CYS A 192 24.66 14.46 28.00
C CYS A 192 25.34 15.83 27.94
N ALA A 193 24.55 16.88 27.80
CA ALA A 193 25.06 18.25 27.75
C ALA A 193 24.17 19.18 28.58
N ARG A 194 24.77 20.06 29.38
CA ARG A 194 24.02 21.06 30.15
C ARG A 194 23.43 22.11 29.20
N VAL A 195 22.15 22.44 29.40
CA VAL A 195 21.48 23.52 28.68
C VAL A 195 21.38 24.70 29.63
N THR A 196 21.86 25.86 29.22
CA THR A 196 21.73 27.09 30.01
C THR A 196 20.24 27.43 30.18
N ALA A 197 19.83 27.77 31.40
CA ALA A 197 18.42 27.89 31.80
C ALA A 197 17.56 29.03 31.24
N PRO A 198 18.05 30.09 30.53
CA PRO A 198 17.18 31.25 30.25
C PRO A 198 16.14 31.00 29.15
N LYS A 199 16.06 29.81 28.54
CA LYS A 199 15.17 29.54 27.40
C LYS A 199 13.77 29.01 27.76
N PHE A 200 13.55 28.56 29.01
CA PHE A 200 12.28 27.95 29.45
C PHE A 200 11.44 28.83 30.39
N THR A 201 11.95 29.99 30.80
CA THR A 201 11.26 30.95 31.69
C THR A 201 10.24 31.79 30.92
N GLY A 202 9.18 31.14 30.43
CA GLY A 202 7.98 31.86 30.04
C GLY A 202 7.23 32.32 31.28
N ARG A 203 7.23 33.63 31.55
CA ARG A 203 6.32 34.37 32.46
C ARG A 203 5.18 33.51 33.03
N SER A 204 5.44 32.82 34.14
CA SER A 204 4.41 32.27 35.02
C SER A 204 4.77 32.71 36.43
N GLY A 205 4.15 33.80 36.87
CA GLY A 205 4.24 34.33 38.22
C GLY A 205 5.52 35.11 38.52
N ARG A 206 5.37 36.33 39.03
CA ARG A 206 6.41 37.00 39.80
C ARG A 206 6.79 36.11 40.98
N ALA A 207 7.84 35.31 40.85
CA ALA A 207 8.59 34.85 42.01
C ALA A 207 9.66 35.91 42.29
N SER A 208 9.57 36.46 43.50
CA SER A 208 10.50 37.44 44.07
C SER A 208 11.97 37.03 43.85
N ALA A 209 12.84 38.03 43.73
CA ALA A 209 14.29 37.92 43.55
C ALA A 209 15.05 37.33 44.75
N THR A 210 14.47 36.40 45.49
CA THR A 210 15.05 35.78 46.70
C THR A 210 15.30 34.27 46.55
N ASP A 211 15.19 33.69 45.36
CA ASP A 211 15.31 32.24 45.16
C ASP A 211 16.38 31.85 44.12
N ALA A 212 17.60 32.36 44.32
CA ALA A 212 18.77 32.03 43.49
C ALA A 212 19.19 30.54 43.57
N ASN A 213 18.54 29.73 44.43
CA ASN A 213 18.83 28.31 44.63
C ASN A 213 17.77 27.34 44.04
N ARG A 214 16.81 27.84 43.25
CA ARG A 214 15.76 27.04 42.60
C ARG A 214 15.94 26.92 41.07
N GLU A 215 17.18 26.94 40.57
CA GLU A 215 17.38 26.76 39.13
C GLU A 215 17.07 25.32 38.72
N PRO A 216 16.10 25.08 37.80
CA PRO A 216 15.90 23.76 37.23
C PRO A 216 17.17 23.33 36.47
N HIS A 217 17.66 22.13 36.78
CA HIS A 217 18.76 21.55 36.02
C HIS A 217 18.22 20.99 34.71
N ALA A 218 18.49 21.68 33.61
CA ALA A 218 18.15 21.26 32.27
C ALA A 218 19.34 20.54 31.61
N ILE A 219 19.19 19.24 31.34
CA ILE A 219 20.19 18.42 30.66
C ILE A 219 19.62 17.99 29.31
N ARG A 220 20.28 18.37 28.23
CA ARG A 220 20.02 17.80 26.91
C ARG A 220 20.45 16.34 26.93
N ARG A 221 19.50 15.47 26.60
CA ARG A 221 19.66 14.02 26.64
C ARG A 221 19.57 13.38 25.27
N TYR A 222 18.86 14.02 24.34
CA TYR A 222 18.84 13.60 22.96
C TYR A 222 18.97 14.82 22.07
N TRP A 223 19.70 14.66 20.98
CA TRP A 223 19.80 15.66 19.93
C TRP A 223 19.63 14.98 18.58
N LEU A 224 19.11 15.71 17.62
CA LEU A 224 18.82 15.20 16.28
C LEU A 224 19.89 15.70 15.31
N ASP A 225 20.76 14.80 14.86
CA ASP A 225 21.82 15.12 13.92
C ASP A 225 21.22 15.60 12.58
N GLY A 226 21.59 16.81 12.16
CA GLY A 226 21.15 17.46 10.92
C GLY A 226 20.01 18.49 11.02
N PHE A 227 19.33 18.62 12.17
CA PHE A 227 18.32 19.67 12.37
C PHE A 227 18.48 20.47 13.67
N ASP A 228 19.42 20.12 14.54
CA ASP A 228 19.69 20.82 15.80
C ASP A 228 18.54 20.82 16.82
N TRP A 229 17.53 19.96 16.61
CA TRP A 229 16.47 19.73 17.60
C TRP A 229 17.01 18.97 18.81
N SER A 230 16.48 19.29 19.98
CA SER A 230 16.97 18.72 21.24
C SER A 230 15.84 18.35 22.18
N VAL A 231 15.93 17.18 22.80
CA VAL A 231 15.08 16.78 23.91
C VAL A 231 15.86 16.94 25.21
N VAL A 232 15.27 17.73 26.11
CA VAL A 232 15.89 18.19 27.35
C VAL A 232 15.11 17.62 28.51
N ARG A 233 15.83 17.02 29.46
CA ARG A 233 15.28 16.63 30.76
C ARG A 233 15.50 17.78 31.73
N GLU A 234 14.41 18.37 32.17
CA GLU A 234 14.42 19.27 33.33
C GLU A 234 14.19 18.46 34.59
N SER A 235 15.02 18.67 35.60
CA SER A 235 14.84 18.10 36.94
C SER A 235 14.72 19.22 37.96
N TRP A 236 13.76 19.08 38.86
CA TRP A 236 13.52 20.01 39.96
C TRP A 236 13.91 19.34 41.28
N ARG A 237 14.31 20.12 42.29
CA ARG A 237 14.37 19.59 43.66
C ARG A 237 12.94 19.29 44.09
N ALA A 238 12.72 18.09 44.65
CA ALA A 238 11.39 17.65 45.07
C ALA A 238 10.77 18.69 46.02
N ASP A 239 9.58 19.19 45.68
CA ASP A 239 8.74 19.96 46.60
C ASP A 239 7.65 19.05 47.17
N LEU A 240 7.06 19.46 48.29
CA LEU A 240 5.99 18.71 48.99
C LEU A 240 4.66 18.69 48.22
N VAL A 241 4.58 19.35 47.06
CA VAL A 241 3.32 19.68 46.37
C VAL A 241 3.22 19.00 44.99
N SER A 242 4.34 18.70 44.32
CA SER A 242 4.34 18.07 43.00
C SER A 242 5.13 16.74 43.00
N PRO A 243 4.49 15.59 42.73
CA PRO A 243 5.18 14.31 42.63
C PRO A 243 6.10 14.21 41.39
N ARG A 244 6.04 15.16 40.45
CA ARG A 244 6.81 15.15 39.20
C ARG A 244 8.24 15.67 39.40
N ARG A 245 9.18 14.76 39.64
CA ARG A 245 10.62 15.09 39.84
C ARG A 245 11.38 15.48 38.57
N HIS A 246 10.88 15.09 37.39
CA HIS A 246 11.49 15.42 36.11
C HIS A 246 10.43 15.54 35.01
N VAL A 247 10.69 16.41 34.04
CA VAL A 247 9.85 16.64 32.87
C VAL A 247 10.74 16.72 31.63
N TRP A 248 10.27 16.14 30.54
CA TRP A 248 10.93 16.19 29.24
C TRP A 248 10.35 17.33 28.41
N ARG A 249 11.22 18.14 27.82
CA ARG A 249 10.85 19.26 26.95
C ARG A 249 11.59 19.18 25.63
N ILE A 250 11.03 19.85 24.63
CA ILE A 250 11.53 19.86 23.26
C ILE A 250 11.99 21.27 22.94
N LEU A 251 13.21 21.39 22.44
CA LEU A 251 13.76 22.57 21.82
C LEU A 251 13.80 22.35 20.30
N ASP A 252 13.32 23.35 19.56
CA ASP A 252 13.43 23.35 18.11
C ASP A 252 14.85 23.68 17.62
N ASP A 253 15.02 23.78 16.31
CA ASP A 253 16.26 24.09 15.58
C ASP A 253 16.89 25.44 15.95
N HIS A 254 16.10 26.36 16.53
CA HIS A 254 16.59 27.63 17.06
C HIS A 254 16.82 27.59 18.58
N GLY A 255 16.66 26.42 19.19
CA GLY A 255 16.74 26.21 20.62
C GLY A 255 15.56 26.83 21.38
N LYS A 256 14.40 27.06 20.76
CA LYS A 256 13.19 27.59 21.42
C LYS A 256 12.29 26.44 21.87
N PRO A 257 11.66 26.53 23.05
CA PRO A 257 10.72 25.51 23.49
C PRO A 257 9.45 25.51 22.63
N LEU A 258 8.99 24.31 22.25
CA LEU A 258 7.68 24.18 21.59
C LEU A 258 6.54 24.64 22.51
N HIS A 259 5.51 25.25 21.94
CA HIS A 259 4.42 25.87 22.71
C HIS A 259 3.74 24.90 23.70
N ASN A 260 3.39 23.68 23.27
CA ASN A 260 2.81 22.66 24.18
C ASN A 260 3.83 22.11 25.19
N ALA A 261 5.10 21.97 24.80
CA ALA A 261 6.19 21.53 25.68
C ALA A 261 6.55 22.57 26.75
N LYS A 262 6.24 23.85 26.48
CA LYS A 262 6.39 24.96 27.41
C LYS A 262 5.36 24.89 28.55
N THR A 263 4.16 24.37 28.27
CA THR A 263 3.02 24.40 29.22
C THR A 263 2.82 23.08 29.97
N VAL A 264 2.97 21.93 29.31
CA VAL A 264 2.66 20.61 29.91
C VAL A 264 3.91 19.76 30.13
N GLY A 265 4.86 19.82 29.19
CA GLY A 265 6.00 18.89 29.13
C GLY A 265 5.57 17.44 28.93
N PHE A 266 6.53 16.52 28.83
CA PHE A 266 6.31 15.09 28.63
C PHE A 266 6.86 14.28 29.81
N ASP A 267 6.22 13.15 30.13
CA ASP A 267 6.63 12.30 31.26
C ASP A 267 7.84 11.40 30.91
N ASP A 268 8.09 11.16 29.62
CA ASP A 268 9.15 10.30 29.13
C ASP A 268 9.80 10.86 27.84
N PRO A 269 11.05 10.46 27.52
CA PRO A 269 11.76 10.99 26.36
C PRO A 269 11.18 10.53 25.03
N GLN A 270 10.53 9.38 24.95
CA GLN A 270 9.98 8.86 23.69
C GLN A 270 8.76 9.65 23.26
N SER A 271 7.89 10.00 24.20
CA SER A 271 6.77 10.91 23.96
C SER A 271 7.26 12.29 23.50
N ALA A 272 8.33 12.81 24.11
CA ALA A 272 8.95 14.07 23.69
C ALA A 272 9.56 13.98 22.28
N MET A 273 10.32 12.93 21.97
CA MET A 273 10.89 12.70 20.64
C MET A 273 9.80 12.52 19.57
N ALA A 274 8.73 11.78 19.86
CA ALA A 274 7.61 11.58 18.94
C ALA A 274 6.87 12.89 18.64
N ALA A 275 6.66 13.74 19.64
CA ALA A 275 6.08 15.06 19.46
C ALA A 275 7.01 16.01 18.69
N ALA A 276 8.33 15.91 18.92
CA ALA A 276 9.34 16.64 18.15
C ALA A 276 9.32 16.19 16.68
N ASP A 277 9.33 14.89 16.41
CA ASP A 277 9.27 14.31 15.06
C ASP A 277 7.99 14.73 14.32
N TYR A 278 6.86 14.82 15.01
CA TYR A 278 5.62 15.33 14.44
C TYR A 278 5.74 16.80 14.03
N GLU A 279 6.32 17.64 14.87
CA GLU A 279 6.51 19.07 14.59
C GLU A 279 7.56 19.32 13.50
N ILE A 280 8.68 18.58 13.50
CA ILE A 280 9.67 18.56 12.41
C ILE A 280 8.99 18.16 11.11
N SER A 281 8.22 17.07 11.13
CA SER A 281 7.46 16.62 9.97
C SER A 281 6.49 17.70 9.49
N ARG A 282 5.85 18.44 10.41
CA ARG A 282 4.94 19.53 10.07
C ARG A 282 5.67 20.70 9.41
N ARG A 283 6.82 21.14 9.94
CA ARG A 283 7.64 22.25 9.42
C ARG A 283 8.36 21.90 8.11
N HIS A 284 8.89 20.68 8.02
CA HIS A 284 9.67 20.17 6.87
C HIS A 284 8.83 19.27 5.98
N ARG A 285 7.56 19.62 5.74
CA ARG A 285 6.63 18.84 4.91
C ARG A 285 7.21 18.52 3.52
N THR A 286 8.01 19.42 2.95
CA THR A 286 8.69 19.26 1.66
C THR A 286 9.75 18.15 1.66
N TYR A 287 10.37 17.87 2.82
CA TYR A 287 11.44 16.87 2.98
C TYR A 287 10.94 15.51 3.52
N GLN A 288 9.62 15.35 3.74
CA GLN A 288 9.04 14.09 4.21
C GLN A 288 9.23 12.98 3.17
N ARG A 289 9.79 11.86 3.63
CA ARG A 289 9.91 10.63 2.85
C ARG A 289 8.77 9.68 3.21
N SER A 290 8.52 8.76 2.29
CA SER A 290 7.57 7.67 2.48
C SER A 290 8.19 6.63 3.40
N ILE A 291 7.66 6.51 4.61
CA ILE A 291 8.02 5.47 5.57
C ILE A 291 7.10 4.28 5.36
N ASP A 292 7.68 3.09 5.23
CA ASP A 292 6.93 1.85 5.09
C ASP A 292 6.05 1.60 6.32
N ARG A 293 4.82 1.12 6.10
CA ARG A 293 3.89 0.73 7.15
C ARG A 293 3.37 -0.68 6.90
N PRO A 294 4.22 -1.71 7.08
CA PRO A 294 3.75 -3.09 7.02
C PRO A 294 2.78 -3.35 8.17
N ALA A 295 1.53 -3.67 7.84
CA ALA A 295 0.44 -3.88 8.78
C ALA A 295 0.56 -5.24 9.49
N TRP A 296 1.23 -6.20 8.85
CA TRP A 296 1.29 -7.61 9.25
C TRP A 296 2.71 -8.09 9.54
N ARG A 297 3.69 -7.17 9.69
CA ARG A 297 5.11 -7.49 9.95
C ARG A 297 5.35 -8.42 11.16
N ARG A 298 4.45 -8.46 12.13
CA ARG A 298 4.50 -9.37 13.29
C ARG A 298 4.24 -10.84 12.95
N TYR A 299 3.63 -11.08 11.78
CA TYR A 299 3.32 -12.41 11.24
C TYR A 299 4.32 -12.81 10.14
N THR A 300 5.47 -12.15 10.08
CA THR A 300 6.56 -12.57 9.21
C THR A 300 7.04 -13.93 9.69
N LEU A 301 7.25 -14.89 8.78
CA LEU A 301 7.91 -16.11 9.16
C LEU A 301 9.34 -15.78 9.60
N PRO A 302 9.79 -16.25 10.77
CA PRO A 302 11.10 -15.89 11.27
C PRO A 302 12.27 -16.45 10.41
N GLY A 303 13.45 -15.85 10.54
CA GLY A 303 14.60 -16.11 9.65
C GLY A 303 14.51 -15.47 8.26
N ALA A 304 13.45 -14.71 7.98
CA ALA A 304 13.30 -13.97 6.74
C ALA A 304 14.18 -12.72 6.71
N THR A 305 14.78 -12.43 5.54
CA THR A 305 15.33 -11.11 5.26
C THR A 305 14.41 -10.35 4.30
N GLN A 306 14.51 -9.02 4.32
CA GLN A 306 13.82 -8.15 3.35
C GLN A 306 12.29 -8.38 3.26
N TYR A 307 11.63 -8.65 4.40
CA TYR A 307 10.17 -8.79 4.44
C TYR A 307 9.46 -7.55 3.86
N ARG A 308 8.47 -7.78 3.01
CA ARG A 308 7.63 -6.73 2.42
C ARG A 308 6.18 -7.19 2.31
N GLU A 309 5.27 -6.22 2.43
CA GLU A 309 3.87 -6.38 2.10
C GLU A 309 3.60 -5.70 0.75
N ILE A 310 3.19 -6.49 -0.24
CA ILE A 310 2.83 -6.01 -1.57
C ILE A 310 1.32 -6.16 -1.75
N LEU A 311 0.67 -5.08 -2.16
CA LEU A 311 -0.73 -5.06 -2.54
C LEU A 311 -0.84 -4.94 -4.05
N VAL A 312 -1.61 -5.83 -4.66
CA VAL A 312 -2.02 -5.75 -6.05
C VAL A 312 -3.28 -4.90 -6.10
N GLN A 313 -3.17 -3.65 -6.53
CA GLN A 313 -4.27 -2.68 -6.51
C GLN A 313 -4.86 -2.45 -7.90
N LEU A 314 -6.19 -2.43 -7.98
CA LEU A 314 -6.96 -1.95 -9.14
C LEU A 314 -7.49 -0.53 -8.86
N ASP A 315 -6.56 0.43 -8.86
CA ASP A 315 -6.79 1.86 -8.55
C ASP A 315 -7.98 2.45 -9.35
N ASN A 316 -8.04 2.08 -10.62
CA ASN A 316 -9.01 2.57 -11.59
C ASN A 316 -10.33 1.79 -11.60
N TRP A 317 -10.49 0.72 -10.80
CA TRP A 317 -11.72 -0.07 -10.78
C TRP A 317 -12.95 0.78 -10.40
N PRO A 318 -14.07 0.70 -11.16
CA PRO A 318 -15.18 1.64 -11.03
C PRO A 318 -15.83 1.66 -9.64
N GLN A 319 -15.99 0.48 -9.03
CA GLN A 319 -16.60 0.32 -7.73
C GLN A 319 -15.58 0.48 -6.59
N ASP A 320 -16.06 0.75 -5.39
CA ASP A 320 -15.23 0.88 -4.19
C ASP A 320 -15.30 -0.41 -3.35
N TYR A 321 -14.22 -1.19 -3.38
CA TYR A 321 -13.98 -2.28 -2.43
C TYR A 321 -13.04 -1.83 -1.31
N ARG A 322 -13.34 -2.27 -0.09
CA ARG A 322 -12.55 -1.97 1.12
C ARG A 322 -12.19 -3.27 1.82
N SER A 323 -10.91 -3.62 1.79
CA SER A 323 -10.35 -4.72 2.57
C SER A 323 -10.52 -4.45 4.07
N ARG A 324 -10.64 -5.52 4.85
CA ARG A 324 -10.59 -5.49 6.32
C ARG A 324 -9.15 -5.40 6.87
N HIS A 325 -8.16 -5.76 6.05
CA HIS A 325 -6.75 -5.82 6.46
C HIS A 325 -5.96 -4.56 6.08
N TYR A 326 -6.39 -3.82 5.06
CA TYR A 326 -5.67 -2.65 4.54
C TYR A 326 -6.61 -1.45 4.37
N ARG A 327 -6.08 -0.23 4.52
CA ARG A 327 -6.82 1.02 4.25
C ARG A 327 -6.88 1.34 2.76
N THR A 328 -5.99 0.75 1.98
CA THR A 328 -5.94 0.85 0.52
C THR A 328 -7.21 0.25 -0.10
N ARG A 329 -7.84 0.97 -1.03
CA ARG A 329 -9.06 0.51 -1.71
C ARG A 329 -8.72 -0.35 -2.91
N ASN A 330 -9.67 -1.19 -3.30
CA ASN A 330 -9.58 -2.04 -4.49
C ASN A 330 -8.30 -2.89 -4.52
N VAL A 331 -7.89 -3.38 -3.33
CA VAL A 331 -6.83 -4.38 -3.20
C VAL A 331 -7.40 -5.70 -3.70
N LEU A 332 -6.92 -6.14 -4.86
CA LEU A 332 -7.29 -7.41 -5.46
C LEU A 332 -6.63 -8.57 -4.72
N VAL A 333 -5.33 -8.45 -4.45
CA VAL A 333 -4.52 -9.46 -3.76
C VAL A 333 -3.59 -8.75 -2.79
N HIS A 334 -3.40 -9.31 -1.61
CA HIS A 334 -2.29 -8.95 -0.73
C HIS A 334 -1.31 -10.10 -0.61
N LEU A 335 -0.04 -9.73 -0.61
CA LEU A 335 1.10 -10.64 -0.65
C LEU A 335 2.03 -10.26 0.48
N ARG A 336 2.40 -11.24 1.29
CA ARG A 336 3.54 -11.13 2.20
C ARG A 336 4.70 -11.90 1.58
N ILE A 337 5.83 -11.23 1.44
CA ILE A 337 6.99 -11.79 0.79
C ILE A 337 8.24 -11.58 1.63
N SER A 338 9.20 -12.47 1.46
CA SER A 338 10.53 -12.36 2.04
C SER A 338 11.57 -12.94 1.09
N VAL A 339 12.83 -12.55 1.26
CA VAL A 339 13.95 -13.19 0.58
C VAL A 339 14.61 -14.15 1.55
N ARG A 340 14.79 -15.39 1.11
CA ARG A 340 15.37 -16.47 1.91
C ARG A 340 16.50 -17.17 1.17
N PRO A 341 17.59 -17.51 1.86
CA PRO A 341 18.54 -18.48 1.34
C PRO A 341 17.92 -19.89 1.40
N THR A 342 18.26 -20.69 0.40
CA THR A 342 18.05 -22.13 0.36
C THR A 342 19.28 -22.84 0.93
N GLU A 343 19.16 -24.13 1.22
CA GLU A 343 20.27 -24.95 1.75
C GLU A 343 21.50 -24.95 0.81
N ASP A 344 21.30 -24.88 -0.50
CA ASP A 344 22.35 -24.78 -1.51
C ASP A 344 22.88 -23.35 -1.74
N GLY A 345 22.44 -22.39 -0.92
CA GLY A 345 22.93 -21.00 -0.94
C GLY A 345 22.27 -20.10 -1.98
N ARG A 346 21.34 -20.62 -2.80
CA ARG A 346 20.55 -19.80 -3.73
C ARG A 346 19.55 -18.93 -2.98
N ARG A 347 19.22 -17.78 -3.53
CA ARG A 347 18.25 -16.84 -2.95
C ARG A 347 16.91 -17.03 -3.64
N VAL A 348 15.86 -17.20 -2.85
CA VAL A 348 14.49 -17.33 -3.35
C VAL A 348 13.61 -16.21 -2.81
N LEU A 349 12.71 -15.70 -3.66
CA LEU A 349 11.58 -14.90 -3.22
C LEU A 349 10.53 -15.86 -2.65
N PHE A 350 10.38 -15.85 -1.34
CA PHE A 350 9.43 -16.69 -0.63
C PHE A 350 8.09 -15.97 -0.46
N LEU A 351 7.00 -16.59 -0.92
CA LEU A 351 5.64 -16.09 -0.70
C LEU A 351 5.12 -16.60 0.65
N ASP A 352 5.36 -15.82 1.71
CA ASP A 352 4.86 -16.07 3.07
C ASP A 352 3.32 -16.15 3.12
N GLU A 353 2.65 -15.32 2.33
CA GLU A 353 1.20 -15.37 2.18
C GLU A 353 0.73 -14.84 0.83
N VAL A 354 -0.28 -15.50 0.28
CA VAL A 354 -1.06 -15.03 -0.87
C VAL A 354 -2.53 -15.09 -0.48
N GLN A 355 -3.24 -13.95 -0.53
CA GLN A 355 -4.67 -13.91 -0.19
C GLN A 355 -5.40 -12.79 -0.94
N SER A 356 -6.70 -12.99 -1.16
CA SER A 356 -7.62 -11.98 -1.69
C SER A 356 -8.83 -11.85 -0.77
N ASP A 357 -8.89 -10.77 0.00
CA ASP A 357 -10.08 -10.46 0.80
C ASP A 357 -11.30 -10.23 -0.08
N TRP A 358 -11.11 -9.62 -1.25
CA TRP A 358 -12.22 -9.28 -2.14
C TRP A 358 -12.96 -10.52 -2.62
N HIS A 359 -12.23 -11.53 -3.08
CA HIS A 359 -12.82 -12.80 -3.49
C HIS A 359 -13.36 -13.61 -2.30
N ALA A 360 -12.72 -13.51 -1.12
CA ALA A 360 -13.22 -14.16 0.09
C ALA A 360 -14.57 -13.56 0.54
N ASP A 361 -14.69 -12.23 0.54
CA ASP A 361 -15.91 -11.51 0.90
C ASP A 361 -17.04 -11.80 -0.12
N LEU A 362 -16.73 -11.84 -1.42
CA LEU A 362 -17.70 -12.23 -2.46
C LEU A 362 -18.18 -13.66 -2.28
N HIS A 363 -17.27 -14.60 -1.98
CA HIS A 363 -17.63 -15.98 -1.72
C HIS A 363 -18.48 -16.12 -0.44
N ALA A 364 -18.19 -15.37 0.62
CA ALA A 364 -19.02 -15.32 1.82
C ALA A 364 -20.43 -14.79 1.50
N GLN A 365 -20.53 -13.65 0.81
CA GLN A 365 -21.82 -13.07 0.39
C GLN A 365 -22.65 -14.05 -0.45
N SER A 366 -22.02 -14.85 -1.32
CA SER A 366 -22.74 -15.82 -2.15
C SER A 366 -23.41 -16.95 -1.34
N LYS A 367 -22.92 -17.23 -0.11
CA LYS A 367 -23.50 -18.21 0.80
C LYS A 367 -24.61 -17.62 1.68
N ASP A 368 -24.54 -16.32 1.96
CA ASP A 368 -25.42 -15.62 2.91
C ASP A 368 -26.63 -14.93 2.25
N ALA A 369 -26.90 -15.22 0.97
CA ALA A 369 -27.93 -14.55 0.13
C ALA A 369 -29.39 -14.64 0.66
N GLY A 370 -29.64 -15.30 1.80
CA GLY A 370 -30.95 -15.45 2.42
C GLY A 370 -31.25 -14.54 3.62
N THR A 371 -30.31 -13.76 4.17
CA THR A 371 -30.56 -13.02 5.43
C THR A 371 -30.02 -11.58 5.45
N THR A 372 -30.96 -10.62 5.46
CA THR A 372 -30.85 -9.22 5.92
C THR A 372 -29.99 -8.26 5.08
N ARG A 373 -30.34 -6.96 5.14
CA ARG A 373 -29.74 -5.75 4.52
C ARG A 373 -28.22 -5.60 4.75
N GLN A 374 -27.38 -6.55 4.32
CA GLN A 374 -25.94 -6.36 4.26
C GLN A 374 -25.54 -5.57 3.01
N ARG A 375 -24.51 -4.75 3.16
CA ARG A 375 -23.96 -3.93 2.08
C ARG A 375 -23.36 -4.86 1.03
N THR A 376 -23.90 -4.84 -0.19
CA THR A 376 -23.40 -5.65 -1.32
C THR A 376 -21.92 -5.36 -1.56
N VAL A 377 -21.10 -6.42 -1.58
CA VAL A 377 -19.69 -6.35 -1.93
C VAL A 377 -19.59 -6.09 -3.43
N ALA A 378 -18.73 -5.16 -3.81
CA ALA A 378 -18.47 -4.83 -5.20
C ALA A 378 -17.99 -6.07 -5.97
N SER A 379 -18.37 -6.21 -7.25
CA SER A 379 -17.83 -7.29 -8.08
C SER A 379 -16.31 -7.13 -8.25
N ALA A 380 -15.60 -8.26 -8.30
CA ALA A 380 -14.15 -8.32 -8.52
C ALA A 380 -13.84 -9.01 -9.86
N PRO A 381 -12.88 -8.50 -10.64
CA PRO A 381 -12.36 -9.22 -11.80
C PRO A 381 -11.40 -10.35 -11.37
N PHE A 382 -11.06 -11.24 -12.30
CA PHE A 382 -10.17 -12.37 -12.14
C PHE A 382 -10.70 -13.46 -11.18
N ALA A 383 -12.01 -13.66 -11.13
CA ALA A 383 -12.65 -14.55 -10.15
C ALA A 383 -11.99 -15.95 -10.03
N LYS A 384 -11.55 -16.52 -11.16
CA LYS A 384 -10.86 -17.83 -11.22
C LYS A 384 -9.35 -17.74 -11.44
N GLU A 385 -8.83 -16.56 -11.78
CA GLU A 385 -7.45 -16.38 -12.24
C GLU A 385 -6.61 -15.46 -11.36
N TRP A 386 -7.18 -14.84 -10.32
CA TRP A 386 -6.43 -13.97 -9.42
C TRP A 386 -5.20 -14.66 -8.79
N PRO A 387 -5.17 -15.99 -8.48
CA PRO A 387 -3.96 -16.64 -7.96
C PRO A 387 -2.90 -16.77 -9.04
N LEU A 388 -3.30 -17.07 -10.28
CA LEU A 388 -2.39 -17.11 -11.42
C LEU A 388 -1.82 -15.71 -11.69
N LEU A 389 -2.66 -14.68 -11.68
CA LEU A 389 -2.20 -13.29 -11.80
C LEU A 389 -1.19 -12.95 -10.71
N ALA A 390 -1.45 -13.29 -9.45
CA ALA A 390 -0.52 -13.08 -8.35
C ALA A 390 0.85 -13.74 -8.60
N LEU A 391 0.86 -15.00 -9.07
CA LEU A 391 2.11 -15.70 -9.39
C LEU A 391 2.85 -15.09 -10.58
N LYS A 392 2.14 -14.69 -11.65
CA LYS A 392 2.76 -13.99 -12.79
C LYS A 392 3.45 -12.69 -12.35
N LEU A 393 2.77 -11.91 -11.51
CA LEU A 393 3.30 -10.67 -10.95
C LEU A 393 4.51 -10.92 -10.05
N MET A 394 4.47 -11.97 -9.22
CA MET A 394 5.57 -12.31 -8.32
C MET A 394 6.75 -12.96 -9.02
N LEU A 395 6.53 -13.63 -10.16
CA LEU A 395 7.62 -14.11 -11.01
C LEU A 395 8.38 -12.94 -11.64
N TRP A 396 7.66 -11.97 -12.19
CA TRP A 396 8.26 -10.73 -12.67
C TRP A 396 8.98 -9.98 -11.53
N TRP A 397 8.37 -9.87 -10.36
CA TRP A 397 9.00 -9.24 -9.20
C TRP A 397 10.25 -9.98 -8.72
N ALA A 398 10.30 -11.31 -8.83
CA ALA A 398 11.48 -12.10 -8.52
C ALA A 398 12.65 -11.78 -9.45
N GLN A 399 12.40 -11.61 -10.76
CA GLN A 399 13.40 -11.13 -11.72
C GLN A 399 13.89 -9.72 -11.36
N GLU A 400 12.98 -8.79 -11.05
CA GLU A 400 13.35 -7.41 -10.64
C GLU A 400 14.22 -7.37 -9.37
N LEU A 401 14.04 -8.33 -8.46
CA LEU A 401 14.86 -8.47 -7.26
C LEU A 401 16.21 -9.16 -7.49
N GLY A 402 16.41 -9.79 -8.66
CA GLY A 402 17.61 -10.58 -8.97
C GLY A 402 17.79 -11.77 -8.03
N VAL A 403 16.70 -12.50 -7.74
CA VAL A 403 16.75 -13.76 -7.00
C VAL A 403 16.68 -14.95 -7.96
N ASP A 404 17.09 -16.13 -7.50
CA ASP A 404 17.23 -17.34 -8.34
C ASP A 404 15.90 -18.10 -8.53
N GLY A 405 14.94 -17.93 -7.61
CA GLY A 405 13.69 -18.68 -7.62
C GLY A 405 12.51 -17.96 -6.94
N LEU A 406 11.30 -18.40 -7.26
CA LEU A 406 10.05 -18.03 -6.59
C LEU A 406 9.51 -19.25 -5.82
N SER A 407 9.55 -19.19 -4.50
CA SER A 407 9.10 -20.28 -3.62
C SER A 407 7.73 -20.00 -3.03
N LEU A 408 6.89 -21.03 -2.94
CA LEU A 408 5.53 -20.93 -2.40
C LEU A 408 5.46 -21.56 -1.02
N SER A 409 4.74 -20.92 -0.10
CA SER A 409 4.37 -21.57 1.15
C SER A 409 3.49 -22.79 0.91
N THR A 410 3.65 -23.82 1.75
CA THR A 410 2.85 -25.05 1.70
C THR A 410 1.70 -25.02 2.71
N PRO A 411 0.64 -25.84 2.53
CA PRO A 411 -0.40 -26.00 3.55
C PRO A 411 0.15 -26.47 4.90
N ALA A 412 1.17 -27.34 4.90
CA ALA A 412 1.83 -27.79 6.11
C ALA A 412 2.45 -26.61 6.87
N LEU A 413 3.22 -25.77 6.17
CA LEU A 413 3.82 -24.57 6.76
C LEU A 413 2.75 -23.59 7.26
N GLN A 414 1.72 -23.33 6.46
CA GLN A 414 0.61 -22.45 6.84
C GLN A 414 -0.13 -22.96 8.09
N ASN A 415 -0.37 -24.27 8.21
CA ASN A 415 -1.03 -24.84 9.38
C ASN A 415 -0.12 -24.79 10.61
N VAL A 416 1.16 -25.07 10.43
CA VAL A 416 2.16 -25.00 11.50
C VAL A 416 2.20 -23.60 12.11
N PHE A 417 2.29 -22.53 11.30
CA PHE A 417 2.39 -21.16 11.80
C PHE A 417 1.04 -20.48 12.08
N TRP A 418 0.00 -20.81 11.31
CA TRP A 418 -1.24 -20.02 11.26
C TRP A 418 -2.53 -20.83 11.47
N SER A 419 -2.48 -22.09 11.91
CA SER A 419 -3.68 -22.93 12.15
C SER A 419 -4.81 -22.22 12.91
N LYS A 420 -4.49 -21.43 13.94
CA LYS A 420 -5.47 -20.64 14.71
C LYS A 420 -6.29 -19.67 13.86
N TYR A 421 -5.72 -19.18 12.76
CA TYR A 421 -6.34 -18.22 11.84
C TYR A 421 -7.09 -18.88 10.68
N LYS A 422 -7.10 -20.22 10.60
CA LYS A 422 -7.76 -20.99 9.54
C LYS A 422 -7.35 -20.49 8.15
N PRO A 423 -6.06 -20.62 7.78
CA PRO A 423 -5.57 -20.15 6.49
C PRO A 423 -6.37 -20.80 5.35
N PRO A 424 -6.45 -20.17 4.17
CA PRO A 424 -7.22 -20.69 3.05
C PRO A 424 -6.61 -21.99 2.49
N ASP A 425 -6.92 -23.13 3.11
CA ASP A 425 -6.30 -24.43 2.82
C ASP A 425 -6.40 -24.81 1.33
N ALA A 426 -7.58 -24.67 0.74
CA ALA A 426 -7.81 -25.00 -0.67
C ALA A 426 -6.94 -24.17 -1.64
N LEU A 427 -6.60 -22.92 -1.26
CA LEU A 427 -5.74 -22.05 -2.07
C LEU A 427 -4.31 -22.63 -2.13
N TYR A 428 -3.72 -22.92 -0.97
CA TYR A 428 -2.35 -23.44 -0.88
C TYR A 428 -2.24 -24.89 -1.34
N ARG A 429 -3.27 -25.70 -1.11
CA ARG A 429 -3.25 -27.14 -1.42
C ARG A 429 -3.49 -27.44 -2.89
N LYS A 430 -4.30 -26.62 -3.57
CA LYS A 430 -4.77 -26.92 -4.93
C LYS A 430 -4.53 -25.78 -5.91
N THR A 431 -5.00 -24.57 -5.60
CA THR A 431 -5.09 -23.51 -6.60
C THR A 431 -3.73 -22.89 -6.94
N LEU A 432 -2.89 -22.58 -5.94
CA LEU A 432 -1.55 -22.06 -6.16
C LEU A 432 -0.63 -23.07 -6.85
N PRO A 433 -0.54 -24.35 -6.41
CA PRO A 433 0.26 -25.36 -7.12
C PRO A 433 -0.18 -25.56 -8.57
N LYS A 434 -1.50 -25.58 -8.83
CA LYS A 434 -2.03 -25.68 -10.20
C LYS A 434 -1.63 -24.48 -11.06
N ALA A 435 -1.71 -23.27 -10.51
CA ALA A 435 -1.30 -22.05 -11.20
C ALA A 435 0.21 -22.03 -11.47
N ALA A 436 1.03 -22.46 -10.51
CA ALA A 436 2.48 -22.59 -10.65
C ALA A 436 2.84 -23.59 -11.76
N ALA A 437 2.24 -24.79 -11.76
CA ALA A 437 2.46 -25.79 -12.80
C ALA A 437 1.97 -25.32 -14.18
N GLN A 438 0.92 -24.51 -14.25
CA GLN A 438 0.49 -23.89 -15.50
C GLN A 438 1.51 -22.86 -16.02
N LEU A 439 2.05 -22.03 -15.12
CA LEU A 439 3.06 -21.03 -15.45
C LEU A 439 4.37 -21.68 -15.93
N CYS A 440 4.85 -22.70 -15.20
CA CYS A 440 6.08 -23.42 -15.54
C CYS A 440 5.98 -24.13 -16.89
N ARG A 441 4.84 -24.75 -17.20
CA ARG A 441 4.61 -25.36 -18.52
C ARG A 441 4.63 -24.34 -19.66
N ALA A 442 4.03 -23.16 -19.45
CA ALA A 442 3.96 -22.12 -20.47
C ALA A 442 5.34 -21.50 -20.75
N LEU A 443 6.13 -21.28 -19.70
CA LEU A 443 7.45 -20.66 -19.78
C LEU A 443 8.61 -21.67 -19.87
N LYS A 444 8.31 -22.98 -19.91
CA LYS A 444 9.30 -24.08 -19.88
C LYS A 444 10.29 -23.99 -18.72
N MET A 445 9.78 -23.62 -17.54
CA MET A 445 10.58 -23.45 -16.32
C MET A 445 10.58 -24.72 -15.46
N GLU A 446 11.59 -24.84 -14.61
CA GLU A 446 11.67 -25.91 -13.62
C GLU A 446 10.82 -25.59 -12.39
N LEU A 447 10.02 -26.56 -11.96
CA LEU A 447 9.33 -26.56 -10.68
C LEU A 447 9.83 -27.75 -9.86
N SER A 448 10.63 -27.50 -8.84
CA SER A 448 11.19 -28.52 -7.94
C SER A 448 11.10 -28.08 -6.48
N GLU A 449 11.48 -28.95 -5.55
CA GLU A 449 11.51 -28.60 -4.12
C GLU A 449 12.86 -27.98 -3.78
N ALA A 450 12.82 -26.83 -3.10
CA ALA A 450 13.98 -26.25 -2.45
C ALA A 450 13.85 -26.43 -0.94
N VAL A 451 14.96 -26.72 -0.27
CA VAL A 451 15.00 -26.79 1.20
C VAL A 451 15.30 -25.40 1.74
N VAL A 452 14.37 -24.88 2.53
CA VAL A 452 14.48 -23.55 3.14
C VAL A 452 14.43 -23.68 4.65
N GLU A 453 15.29 -22.92 5.30
CA GLU A 453 15.40 -22.92 6.76
C GLU A 453 14.42 -21.91 7.38
N PHE A 454 13.66 -22.38 8.38
CA PHE A 454 12.73 -21.57 9.17
C PHE A 454 13.08 -21.67 10.65
N ARG A 455 13.09 -20.53 11.34
CA ARG A 455 13.26 -20.53 12.80
C ARG A 455 12.09 -21.27 13.44
N ALA A 456 12.40 -22.21 14.34
CA ALA A 456 11.42 -22.98 15.08
C ALA A 456 10.55 -22.07 15.98
N PHE A 457 9.38 -22.58 16.38
CA PHE A 457 8.51 -21.88 17.32
C PHE A 457 9.21 -21.61 18.65
N GLY A 458 8.78 -20.55 19.32
CA GLY A 458 9.24 -20.22 20.66
C GLY A 458 9.90 -18.86 20.77
N ARG A 459 10.34 -18.23 19.67
CA ARG A 459 10.86 -16.84 19.70
C ARG A 459 10.45 -15.99 18.51
N HIS A 460 9.87 -14.84 18.80
CA HIS A 460 9.53 -13.81 17.81
C HIS A 460 9.96 -12.42 18.27
N VAL A 461 10.17 -11.54 17.31
CA VAL A 461 10.54 -10.15 17.57
C VAL A 461 9.28 -9.29 17.57
N SER A 462 9.10 -8.54 18.65
CA SER A 462 7.97 -7.62 18.81
C SER A 462 8.46 -6.20 19.06
N GLN A 463 7.67 -5.22 18.63
CA GLN A 463 7.95 -3.81 18.86
C GLN A 463 7.34 -3.39 20.20
N SER A 464 8.17 -2.92 21.11
CA SER A 464 7.75 -2.29 22.36
C SER A 464 7.83 -0.76 22.27
N ALA A 465 7.28 -0.05 23.26
CA ALA A 465 7.44 1.41 23.36
C ALA A 465 8.92 1.84 23.41
N LYS A 466 9.80 0.99 23.96
CA LYS A 466 11.21 1.31 24.22
C LYS A 466 12.20 0.75 23.20
N GLY A 467 11.73 0.11 22.14
CA GLY A 467 12.58 -0.57 21.15
C GLY A 467 12.06 -1.96 20.82
N TRP A 468 12.91 -2.82 20.28
CA TRP A 468 12.56 -4.15 19.80
C TRP A 468 12.91 -5.22 20.84
N ILE A 469 11.95 -6.06 21.21
CA ILE A 469 12.17 -7.13 22.19
C ILE A 469 12.03 -8.48 21.51
N VAL A 470 12.80 -9.46 22.00
CA VAL A 470 12.60 -10.86 21.65
C VAL A 470 11.67 -11.45 22.69
N CYS A 471 10.54 -11.99 22.25
CA CYS A 471 9.55 -12.61 23.11
C CYS A 471 9.56 -14.12 22.98
N LYS A 472 9.16 -14.82 24.04
CA LYS A 472 8.74 -16.23 24.01
C LYS A 472 7.27 -16.33 23.56
N ASP A 473 6.78 -17.55 23.39
CA ASP A 473 5.36 -17.84 23.19
C ASP A 473 4.47 -17.02 24.15
N ARG A 474 3.35 -16.48 23.62
CA ARG A 474 2.42 -15.57 24.31
C ARG A 474 2.98 -14.19 24.66
N ASP A 475 3.89 -13.67 23.83
CA ASP A 475 4.42 -12.29 23.92
C ASP A 475 5.19 -11.98 25.22
N VAL A 476 5.69 -12.99 25.93
CA VAL A 476 6.48 -12.82 27.15
C VAL A 476 7.89 -12.33 26.80
N PRO A 477 8.35 -11.14 27.26
CA PRO A 477 9.67 -10.63 26.91
C PRO A 477 10.80 -11.51 27.47
N LEU A 478 11.73 -11.93 26.61
CA LEU A 478 12.97 -12.63 26.98
C LEU A 478 14.16 -11.67 27.13
N THR A 479 14.12 -10.54 26.44
CA THR A 479 15.23 -9.59 26.40
C THR A 479 14.79 -8.19 26.83
N LYS A 480 15.77 -7.39 27.25
CA LYS A 480 15.61 -5.93 27.23
C LYS A 480 15.44 -5.44 25.77
N PRO A 481 14.83 -4.27 25.55
CA PRO A 481 14.65 -3.72 24.20
C PRO A 481 15.99 -3.41 23.52
N PHE A 482 16.14 -3.90 22.29
CA PHE A 482 17.17 -3.52 21.34
C PHE A 482 16.79 -2.22 20.62
N ALA A 483 17.80 -1.47 20.17
CA ALA A 483 17.58 -0.22 19.45
C ALA A 483 16.99 -0.47 18.05
N THR A 484 17.42 -1.54 17.39
CA THR A 484 16.99 -1.90 16.02
C THR A 484 16.34 -3.28 16.00
N ARG A 485 15.47 -3.50 15.01
CA ARG A 485 14.84 -4.82 14.83
C ARG A 485 15.88 -5.85 14.41
N GLU A 486 16.83 -5.45 13.58
CA GLU A 486 17.89 -6.30 13.05
C GLU A 486 18.73 -6.89 14.19
N GLN A 487 19.01 -6.11 15.24
CA GLN A 487 19.65 -6.61 16.45
C GLN A 487 18.77 -7.65 17.18
N ALA A 488 17.48 -7.38 17.33
CA ALA A 488 16.55 -8.29 17.97
C ALA A 488 16.35 -9.60 17.17
N GLU A 489 16.25 -9.52 15.84
CA GLU A 489 16.15 -10.69 14.96
C GLU A 489 17.42 -11.51 15.02
N ARG A 490 18.60 -10.86 14.95
CA ARG A 490 19.89 -11.56 15.10
C ARG A 490 19.99 -12.28 16.45
N PHE A 491 19.55 -11.66 17.54
CA PHE A 491 19.52 -12.34 18.84
C PHE A 491 18.53 -13.52 18.85
N ALA A 492 17.34 -13.32 18.28
CA ALA A 492 16.33 -14.37 18.18
C ALA A 492 16.84 -15.55 17.35
N ASP A 493 17.52 -15.30 16.23
CA ASP A 493 18.17 -16.30 15.39
C ASP A 493 19.25 -17.05 16.17
N LEU A 494 20.20 -16.34 16.81
CA LEU A 494 21.27 -16.97 17.59
C LEU A 494 20.80 -17.85 18.75
N THR A 495 19.61 -17.57 19.29
CA THR A 495 19.11 -18.30 20.45
C THR A 495 18.15 -19.43 20.10
N SER A 496 17.65 -19.48 18.87
CA SER A 496 16.59 -20.41 18.45
C SER A 496 17.12 -21.60 17.65
N SER A 497 16.37 -22.69 17.67
CA SER A 497 16.56 -23.77 16.71
C SER A 497 15.92 -23.40 15.38
N PHE A 498 16.39 -24.05 14.33
CA PHE A 498 15.86 -23.92 12.99
C PHE A 498 15.43 -25.29 12.47
N VAL A 499 14.44 -25.27 11.58
CA VAL A 499 13.85 -26.45 10.96
C VAL A 499 13.86 -26.26 9.46
N LEU A 500 14.35 -27.28 8.77
CA LEU A 500 14.36 -27.33 7.31
C LEU A 500 12.98 -27.76 6.81
N TYR A 501 12.44 -27.00 5.85
CA TYR A 501 11.19 -27.33 5.18
C TYR A 501 11.39 -27.38 3.67
N PRO A 502 10.97 -28.48 3.00
CA PRO A 502 10.88 -28.49 1.55
C PRO A 502 9.73 -27.59 1.11
N VAL A 503 10.03 -26.69 0.16
CA VAL A 503 9.06 -25.75 -0.40
C VAL A 503 9.11 -25.79 -1.93
N PRO A 504 7.95 -25.85 -2.61
CA PRO A 504 7.89 -25.85 -4.06
C PRO A 504 8.42 -24.51 -4.60
N THR A 505 9.35 -24.59 -5.53
CA THR A 505 10.11 -23.45 -6.04
C THR A 505 10.14 -23.48 -7.56
N ILE A 506 9.73 -22.36 -8.15
CA ILE A 506 9.89 -22.10 -9.58
C ILE A 506 11.27 -21.48 -9.78
N TRP A 507 12.17 -22.17 -10.45
CA TRP A 507 13.52 -21.66 -10.70
C TRP A 507 13.54 -20.77 -11.93
N LEU A 508 14.10 -19.57 -11.79
CA LEU A 508 14.16 -18.61 -12.89
C LEU A 508 15.14 -19.07 -13.98
N GLY A 509 16.28 -19.67 -13.59
CA GLY A 509 17.28 -20.17 -14.54
C GLY A 509 17.68 -19.09 -15.56
N ASP A 510 17.69 -19.45 -16.84
CA ASP A 510 18.00 -18.56 -17.96
C ASP A 510 16.77 -17.82 -18.52
N LEU A 511 15.69 -17.68 -17.74
CA LEU A 511 14.48 -16.98 -18.19
C LEU A 511 14.83 -15.54 -18.60
N PRO A 512 14.58 -15.14 -19.86
CA PRO A 512 14.84 -13.76 -20.30
C PRO A 512 13.97 -12.77 -19.51
N PRO A 513 14.35 -11.48 -19.47
CA PRO A 513 13.57 -10.45 -18.81
C PRO A 513 12.09 -10.48 -19.26
N ILE A 514 11.17 -10.57 -18.31
CA ILE A 514 9.74 -10.56 -18.59
C ILE A 514 9.34 -9.12 -18.95
N GLU A 515 9.35 -8.81 -20.24
CA GLU A 515 8.91 -7.53 -20.78
C GLU A 515 7.39 -7.44 -20.96
N ARG A 516 6.69 -8.56 -20.77
CA ARG A 516 5.25 -8.66 -21.02
C ARG A 516 4.61 -9.69 -20.12
N ILE A 517 3.51 -9.31 -19.47
CA ILE A 517 2.69 -10.20 -18.65
C ILE A 517 1.26 -10.18 -19.20
N PRO A 518 0.73 -11.32 -19.67
CA PRO A 518 -0.64 -11.37 -20.16
C PRO A 518 -1.62 -11.05 -19.02
N LEU A 519 -2.65 -10.25 -19.30
CA LEU A 519 -3.67 -9.88 -18.30
C LEU A 519 -4.39 -11.13 -17.78
N PHE A 520 -4.82 -11.99 -18.70
CA PHE A 520 -5.41 -13.30 -18.41
C PHE A 520 -4.62 -14.44 -19.05
N GLY A 521 -4.73 -15.64 -18.50
CA GLY A 521 -4.00 -16.81 -19.01
C GLY A 521 -2.48 -16.71 -18.86
N VAL A 522 -1.75 -17.43 -19.72
CA VAL A 522 -0.28 -17.64 -19.66
C VAL A 522 0.41 -17.49 -21.01
N ALA A 523 -0.19 -16.74 -21.95
CA ALA A 523 0.45 -16.43 -23.23
C ALA A 523 1.43 -15.25 -23.05
N PHE A 524 2.63 -15.54 -22.57
CA PHE A 524 3.70 -14.55 -22.33
C PHE A 524 4.28 -13.99 -23.61
#